data_AF-A0A507C9S0-F1
#
_entry.id   AF-A0A507C9S0-F1
#
_cell.length_a   1.000
_cell.length_b   1.000
_cell.length_c   1.000
_cell.angle_alpha   90.00
_cell.angle_beta   90.00
_cell.angle_gamma   90.00
#
_symmetry.space_group_name_H-M   'P 1'
#
loop_
_entity.id
_entity.type
_entity.pdbx_description
1 polymer ?
#
loop_
_entity_poly.entity_id
_entity_poly.type
_entity_poly.pdbx_seq_one_letter_code
_entity_poly.pdbx_strand_id
1 'polypeptide(L)'
;MSSKQPPTRSSRTKCWAARDAYFACLDSHSLWLRGLAPKTHAEVVEVDPTAPKITPMTDKSLSRQELKNLYACGSEGKVFEKECLASWVMHFSLLRVKDLQTQALKKKLDEREKDRESNDSGFWEKAASPTAKQ
;
A
#
# COMPACT_ATOMS: atom_id res chain seq x y z
N MET A 1 8.69 -26.72 11.24
CA MET A 1 7.53 -27.58 11.57
C MET A 1 6.27 -26.76 11.38
N SER A 2 5.56 -26.94 10.25
CA SER A 2 4.27 -26.26 9.99
C SER A 2 3.18 -27.32 10.08
N SER A 3 2.52 -27.41 11.24
CA SER A 3 1.41 -28.34 11.44
C SER A 3 0.23 -27.89 10.58
N LYS A 4 -0.30 -28.78 9.74
CA LYS A 4 -1.49 -28.59 8.88
C LYS A 4 -2.81 -28.26 9.62
N GLN A 5 -2.76 -27.99 10.93
CA GLN A 5 -3.94 -27.66 11.70
C GLN A 5 -4.22 -26.15 11.67
N PRO A 6 -5.50 -25.75 11.50
CA PRO A 6 -5.87 -24.36 11.54
C PRO A 6 -5.53 -23.76 12.92
N PRO A 7 -5.03 -22.52 12.96
CA PRO A 7 -4.61 -21.87 14.19
C PRO A 7 -5.79 -21.71 15.16
N THR A 8 -5.54 -21.93 16.44
CA THR A 8 -6.54 -21.77 17.51
C THR A 8 -7.04 -20.32 17.55
N ARG A 9 -8.20 -20.08 18.16
CA ARG A 9 -8.76 -18.71 18.28
C ARG A 9 -7.78 -17.77 19.01
N SER A 10 -7.14 -18.24 20.07
CA SER A 10 -6.18 -17.46 20.86
C SER A 10 -4.93 -17.09 20.04
N SER A 11 -4.38 -18.01 19.24
CA SER A 11 -3.23 -17.68 18.38
C SER A 11 -3.61 -16.71 17.26
N ARG A 12 -4.82 -16.80 16.71
CA ARG A 12 -5.33 -15.82 15.73
C ARG A 12 -5.43 -14.41 16.31
N THR A 13 -5.89 -14.27 17.56
CA THR A 13 -5.94 -12.96 18.23
C THR A 13 -4.55 -12.33 18.35
N LYS A 14 -3.53 -13.10 18.74
CA LYS A 14 -2.15 -12.61 18.81
C LYS A 14 -1.61 -12.22 17.43
N CYS A 15 -1.86 -13.05 16.42
CA CYS A 15 -1.48 -12.77 15.04
C CYS A 15 -2.13 -11.48 14.50
N TRP A 16 -3.42 -11.26 14.72
CA TRP A 16 -4.10 -10.03 14.28
C TRP A 16 -3.56 -8.80 15.00
N ALA A 17 -3.31 -8.87 16.31
CA ALA A 17 -2.70 -7.76 17.05
C ALA A 17 -1.30 -7.42 16.52
N ALA A 18 -0.47 -8.43 16.24
CA ALA A 18 0.86 -8.23 15.65
C ALA A 18 0.80 -7.66 14.23
N ARG A 19 -0.15 -8.15 13.41
CA ARG A 19 -0.43 -7.64 12.05
C ARG A 19 -0.78 -6.16 12.09
N ASP A 20 -1.74 -5.80 12.94
CA ASP A 20 -2.28 -4.44 12.99
C ASP A 20 -1.23 -3.46 13.51
N ALA A 21 -0.43 -3.85 14.51
CA ALA A 21 0.70 -3.05 14.98
C ALA A 21 1.75 -2.81 13.88
N TYR A 22 2.09 -3.85 13.12
CA TYR A 22 3.03 -3.74 12.00
C TYR A 22 2.50 -2.81 10.90
N PHE A 23 1.24 -2.98 10.50
CA PHE A 23 0.62 -2.18 9.45
C PHE A 23 0.41 -0.72 9.87
N ALA A 24 0.05 -0.46 11.13
CA ALA A 24 -0.03 0.91 11.64
C ALA A 24 1.34 1.62 11.60
N CYS A 25 2.43 0.91 11.94
CA CYS A 25 3.77 1.47 11.79
C CYS A 25 4.05 1.79 10.32
N LEU A 26 3.79 0.85 9.40
CA LEU A 26 4.01 1.09 7.97
C LEU A 26 3.23 2.31 7.46
N ASP A 27 1.97 2.46 7.85
CA ASP A 27 1.12 3.60 7.45
C ASP A 27 1.70 4.93 7.97
N SER A 28 2.19 4.98 9.22
CA SER A 28 2.81 6.18 9.78
C SER A 28 4.09 6.62 9.05
N HIS A 29 4.82 5.65 8.48
CA HIS A 29 6.03 5.88 7.70
C HIS A 29 5.77 5.92 6.18
N SER A 30 4.50 5.81 5.75
CA SER A 30 4.10 5.71 4.33
C SER A 30 4.82 4.58 3.57
N LEU A 31 5.04 3.45 4.25
CA LEU A 31 5.66 2.25 3.71
C LEU A 31 4.59 1.22 3.32
N TRP A 32 4.87 0.43 2.29
CA TRP A 32 3.96 -0.60 1.80
C TRP A 32 4.21 -1.94 2.49
N LEU A 33 5.49 -2.34 2.59
CA LEU A 33 6.00 -3.54 3.27
C LEU A 33 7.39 -3.23 3.89
N ARG A 34 8.22 -4.25 4.23
CA ARG A 34 9.59 -4.14 4.80
C ARG A 34 10.50 -3.23 3.96
N GLY A 35 10.37 -1.92 4.10
CA GLY A 35 11.12 -0.94 3.35
C GLY A 35 10.76 -0.80 1.88
N LEU A 36 9.65 -1.37 1.40
CA LEU A 36 9.14 -1.01 0.07
C LEU A 36 8.27 0.23 0.20
N ALA A 37 8.68 1.32 -0.43
CA ALA A 37 7.92 2.56 -0.55
C ALA A 37 7.98 3.06 -1.99
N PRO A 38 7.25 2.41 -2.93
CA PRO A 38 7.19 2.90 -4.29
C PRO A 38 6.56 4.28 -4.29
N LYS A 39 7.26 5.24 -4.89
CA LYS A 39 6.85 6.65 -4.93
C LYS A 39 5.92 6.92 -6.11
N THR A 40 5.90 6.03 -7.09
CA THR A 40 5.17 6.21 -8.34
C THR A 40 4.30 5.00 -8.67
N HIS A 41 3.13 5.24 -9.28
CA HIS A 41 2.22 4.18 -9.72
C HIS A 41 2.86 3.18 -10.70
N ALA A 42 3.89 3.57 -11.45
CA ALA A 42 4.64 2.64 -12.30
C ALA A 42 5.38 1.60 -11.45
N GLU A 43 6.12 2.06 -10.43
CA GLU A 43 6.79 1.17 -9.47
C GLU A 43 5.79 0.26 -8.75
N VAL A 44 4.61 0.78 -8.39
CA VAL A 44 3.50 0.02 -7.78
C VAL A 44 3.03 -1.16 -8.63
N VAL A 45 2.85 -0.93 -9.93
CA VAL A 45 2.30 -1.92 -10.88
C VAL A 45 3.37 -2.95 -11.25
N GLU A 46 4.64 -2.55 -11.25
CA GLU A 46 5.78 -3.43 -11.48
C GLU A 46 6.15 -4.30 -10.26
N VAL A 47 5.62 -4.00 -9.07
CA VAL A 47 5.81 -4.86 -7.89
C VAL A 47 5.12 -6.18 -8.15
N ASP A 48 5.92 -7.18 -8.54
CA ASP A 48 5.50 -8.57 -8.58
C ASP A 48 5.21 -9.03 -7.13
N PRO A 49 3.94 -9.30 -6.78
CA PRO A 49 3.57 -9.74 -5.43
C PRO A 49 4.18 -11.08 -5.03
N THR A 50 4.60 -11.87 -6.01
CA THR A 50 5.19 -13.20 -5.84
C THR A 50 6.70 -13.15 -5.63
N ALA A 51 7.34 -12.08 -6.09
CA ALA A 51 8.78 -11.84 -5.98
C ALA A 51 9.06 -10.36 -5.69
N PRO A 52 8.74 -9.86 -4.48
CA PRO A 52 9.00 -8.47 -4.13
C PRO A 52 10.51 -8.21 -4.20
N LYS A 53 10.92 -7.22 -5.01
CA LYS A 53 12.30 -6.74 -5.03
C LYS A 53 12.58 -5.97 -3.74
N ILE A 54 13.10 -6.65 -2.74
CA ILE A 54 13.57 -6.04 -1.50
C ILE A 54 15.01 -5.57 -1.75
N THR A 55 15.25 -4.26 -1.74
CA THR A 55 16.63 -3.74 -1.69
C THR A 55 17.25 -4.21 -0.38
N PRO A 56 18.37 -4.96 -0.40
CA PRO A 56 18.95 -5.50 0.82
C PRO A 56 19.52 -4.40 1.70
N MET A 57 19.55 -4.64 3.01
CA MET A 57 20.05 -3.68 4.00
C MET A 57 21.53 -3.25 3.77
N THR A 58 22.26 -4.00 2.94
CA THR A 58 23.68 -3.78 2.60
C THR A 58 23.89 -2.99 1.32
N ASP A 59 22.82 -2.49 0.70
CA ASP A 59 22.93 -1.71 -0.54
C ASP A 59 23.66 -0.38 -0.26
N LYS A 60 24.87 -0.23 -0.81
CA LYS A 60 25.73 0.96 -0.61
C LYS A 60 25.16 2.22 -1.27
N SER A 61 24.10 2.08 -2.05
CA SER A 61 23.42 3.17 -2.76
C SER A 61 22.58 4.08 -1.85
N LEU A 62 22.19 3.60 -0.66
CA LEU A 62 21.34 4.34 0.28
C LEU A 62 22.16 4.90 1.44
N SER A 63 21.87 6.14 1.85
CA SER A 63 22.45 6.70 3.08
C SER A 63 21.94 5.94 4.30
N ARG A 64 22.71 5.98 5.40
CA ARG A 64 22.30 5.37 6.69
C ARG A 64 20.93 5.85 7.16
N GLN A 65 20.57 7.10 6.88
CA GLN A 65 19.30 7.67 7.30
C GLN A 65 18.14 7.13 6.48
N GLU A 66 18.30 7.02 5.16
CA GLU A 66 17.30 6.40 4.27
C GLU A 66 17.07 4.94 4.66
N LEU A 67 18.14 4.21 4.91
CA LEU A 67 18.08 2.82 5.37
C LEU A 67 17.30 2.70 6.70
N LYS A 68 17.57 3.58 7.66
CA LYS A 68 16.87 3.59 8.95
C LYS A 68 15.37 3.88 8.79
N ASN A 69 15.01 4.80 7.90
CA ASN A 69 13.63 5.13 7.63
C ASN A 69 12.89 3.99 6.92
N LEU A 70 13.53 3.31 5.96
CA LEU A 70 12.95 2.17 5.25
C LEU A 70 12.71 0.97 6.18
N TYR A 71 13.62 0.72 7.13
CA TYR A 71 13.51 -0.40 8.08
C TYR A 71 12.96 -0.01 9.46
N ALA A 72 12.33 1.15 9.59
CA ALA A 72 11.81 1.66 10.86
C ALA A 72 10.87 0.65 11.56
N CYS A 73 10.01 -0.02 10.78
CA CYS A 73 9.03 -1.01 11.28
C CYS A 73 9.55 -2.46 11.30
N GLY A 74 10.88 -2.65 11.27
CA GLY A 74 11.50 -3.98 11.18
C GLY A 74 11.24 -4.85 12.41
N SER A 75 11.11 -4.25 13.60
CA SER A 75 10.81 -4.93 14.87
C SER A 75 9.42 -5.57 14.85
N GLU A 76 8.42 -4.78 14.50
CA GLU A 76 7.01 -5.14 14.44
C GLU A 76 6.80 -6.20 13.36
N GLY A 77 7.49 -6.08 12.22
CA GLY A 77 7.47 -7.08 11.16
C GLY A 77 8.02 -8.44 11.61
N LYS A 78 9.05 -8.48 12.47
CA LYS A 78 9.55 -9.75 13.05
C LYS A 78 8.54 -10.37 14.00
N VAL A 79 7.83 -9.56 14.80
CA VAL A 79 6.76 -10.06 15.67
C VAL A 79 5.61 -10.62 14.85
N PHE A 80 5.21 -9.91 13.79
CA PHE A 80 4.18 -10.37 12.85
C PHE A 80 4.54 -11.72 12.21
N GLU A 81 5.77 -11.87 11.72
CA GLU A 81 6.26 -13.13 11.14
C GLU A 81 6.36 -14.29 12.15
N LYS A 82 6.58 -13.97 13.43
CA LYS A 82 6.71 -14.96 14.50
C LYS A 82 5.34 -15.43 15.01
N GLU A 83 4.40 -14.50 15.21
CA GLU A 83 3.09 -14.79 15.81
C GLU A 83 2.07 -15.32 14.78
N CYS A 84 2.25 -14.98 13.50
CA CYS A 84 1.38 -15.46 12.42
C CYS A 84 1.97 -16.67 11.68
N LEU A 85 1.09 -17.44 11.04
CA LEU A 85 1.48 -18.47 10.08
C LEU A 85 2.10 -17.81 8.84
N ALA A 86 3.16 -18.41 8.29
CA ALA A 86 3.83 -17.88 7.10
C ALA A 86 2.88 -17.67 5.90
N SER A 87 1.90 -18.58 5.71
CA SER A 87 0.88 -18.42 4.68
C SER A 87 -0.04 -17.23 4.93
N TRP A 88 -0.37 -16.95 6.19
CA TRP A 88 -1.17 -15.78 6.57
C TRP A 88 -0.37 -14.49 6.40
N VAL A 89 0.91 -14.48 6.78
CA VAL A 89 1.81 -13.35 6.57
C VAL A 89 1.86 -12.99 5.09
N MET A 90 2.08 -13.97 4.21
CA MET A 90 2.07 -13.77 2.77
C MET A 90 0.72 -13.26 2.27
N HIS A 91 -0.38 -13.90 2.69
CA HIS A 91 -1.73 -13.51 2.27
C HIS A 91 -2.08 -12.08 2.67
N PHE A 92 -1.82 -11.68 3.92
CA PHE A 92 -2.08 -10.32 4.39
C PHE A 92 -1.18 -9.29 3.72
N SER A 93 0.08 -9.63 3.47
CA SER A 93 1.01 -8.73 2.77
C SER A 93 0.53 -8.47 1.34
N LEU A 94 0.13 -9.53 0.63
CA LEU A 94 -0.47 -9.44 -0.69
C LEU A 94 -1.75 -8.60 -0.69
N LEU A 95 -2.65 -8.89 0.27
CA LEU A 95 -3.92 -8.19 0.38
C LEU A 95 -3.73 -6.70 0.62
N ARG A 96 -2.78 -6.31 1.47
CA ARG A 96 -2.42 -4.91 1.72
C ARG A 96 -1.95 -4.20 0.45
N VAL A 97 -1.03 -4.82 -0.31
CA VAL A 97 -0.56 -4.25 -1.58
C VAL A 97 -1.71 -4.06 -2.57
N LYS A 98 -2.57 -5.08 -2.71
CA LYS A 98 -3.75 -5.01 -3.59
C LYS A 98 -4.72 -3.91 -3.16
N ASP A 99 -4.96 -3.75 -1.87
CA ASP A 99 -5.86 -2.73 -1.34
C ASP A 99 -5.32 -1.32 -1.65
N LEU A 100 -4.03 -1.07 -1.39
CA LEU A 100 -3.36 0.19 -1.75
C LEU A 100 -3.43 0.47 -3.25
N GLN A 101 -3.19 -0.53 -4.09
CA GLN A 101 -3.33 -0.43 -5.56
C GLN A 101 -4.75 -0.06 -5.98
N THR A 102 -5.74 -0.74 -5.39
CA THR A 102 -7.16 -0.53 -5.69
C THR A 102 -7.59 0.87 -5.29
N GLN A 103 -7.19 1.33 -4.10
CA GLN A 103 -7.47 2.68 -3.61
C GLN A 103 -6.84 3.75 -4.51
N ALA A 104 -5.59 3.56 -4.93
CA ALA A 104 -4.91 4.48 -5.84
C ALA A 104 -5.60 4.56 -7.21
N LEU A 105 -6.03 3.42 -7.77
CA LEU A 105 -6.77 3.39 -9.04
C LEU A 105 -8.13 4.09 -8.89
N LYS A 106 -8.88 3.77 -7.84
CA LYS A 106 -10.18 4.39 -7.58
C LYS A 106 -10.06 5.91 -7.49
N LYS A 107 -9.08 6.42 -6.72
CA LYS A 107 -8.81 7.85 -6.62
C LYS A 107 -8.57 8.52 -7.98
N LYS A 108 -7.81 7.87 -8.87
CA LYS A 108 -7.58 8.37 -10.23
C LYS A 108 -8.84 8.39 -11.09
N LEU A 109 -9.70 7.38 -10.97
CA LEU A 109 -10.96 7.34 -11.69
C LEU A 109 -11.89 8.46 -11.20
N ASP A 110 -11.99 8.64 -9.88
CA ASP A 110 -12.78 9.72 -9.26
C ASP A 110 -12.25 11.12 -9.65
N GLU A 111 -10.93 11.29 -9.75
CA GLU A 111 -10.30 12.53 -10.26
C GLU A 111 -10.67 12.79 -11.72
N ARG A 112 -10.54 11.79 -12.61
CA ARG A 112 -10.94 11.94 -14.02
C ARG A 112 -12.44 12.19 -14.20
N GLU A 113 -13.27 11.59 -13.36
CA GLU A 113 -14.71 11.83 -13.37
C GLU A 113 -15.02 13.28 -13.02
N LYS A 114 -14.41 13.81 -11.94
CA LYS A 114 -14.53 15.23 -11.57
C LYS A 114 -14.03 16.17 -12.65
N ASP A 115 -12.92 15.84 -13.32
CA ASP A 115 -12.42 16.64 -14.44
C ASP A 115 -13.42 16.66 -15.59
N ARG A 116 -14.05 15.51 -15.89
CA ARG A 116 -15.09 15.42 -16.92
C ARG A 116 -16.33 16.21 -16.53
N GLU A 117 -16.81 16.10 -15.30
CA GLU A 117 -17.94 16.86 -14.77
C GLU A 117 -17.65 18.37 -14.75
N SER A 118 -16.44 18.77 -14.37
CA SER A 118 -16.00 20.17 -14.40
C SER A 118 -15.92 20.72 -15.82
N ASN A 119 -15.45 19.92 -16.79
CA ASN A 119 -15.38 20.35 -18.17
C ASN A 119 -16.77 20.39 -18.84
N ASP A 120 -17.65 19.45 -18.50
CA ASP A 120 -19.03 19.43 -19.00
C ASP A 120 -19.84 20.60 -18.43
N SER A 121 -19.75 20.88 -17.12
CA SER A 121 -20.36 22.07 -16.51
C SER A 121 -19.84 23.38 -17.13
N GLY A 122 -18.51 23.50 -17.32
CA GLY A 122 -17.93 24.65 -18.01
C GLY A 122 -18.31 24.76 -19.49
N PHE A 123 -18.57 23.64 -20.17
CA PHE A 123 -19.11 23.61 -21.53
C PHE A 123 -20.57 24.11 -21.56
N TRP A 124 -21.43 23.59 -20.68
CA TRP A 124 -22.83 23.99 -20.58
C TRP A 124 -23.00 25.46 -20.16
N GLU A 125 -22.14 25.99 -19.29
CA GLU A 125 -22.15 27.41 -18.90
C GLU A 125 -21.78 28.35 -20.06
N LYS A 126 -20.80 27.95 -20.89
CA LYS A 126 -20.47 28.66 -22.15
C LYS A 126 -21.61 28.59 -23.16
N ALA A 127 -22.27 27.43 -23.26
CA ALA A 127 -23.40 27.24 -24.17
C ALA A 127 -24.67 28.00 -23.73
N ALA A 128 -24.87 28.21 -22.42
CA ALA A 128 -26.00 28.94 -21.86
C ALA A 128 -25.81 30.46 -21.85
N SER A 129 -24.60 30.98 -22.08
CA SER A 129 -24.38 32.41 -22.24
C SER A 129 -25.05 32.92 -23.51
N PRO A 130 -25.96 33.91 -23.44
CA PRO A 130 -26.60 34.46 -24.62
C PRO A 130 -25.51 35.05 -25.52
N THR A 131 -25.41 34.53 -26.75
CA THR A 131 -24.58 35.11 -27.80
C THR A 131 -25.05 36.55 -28.04
N ALA A 132 -24.32 37.52 -27.48
CA ALA A 132 -24.52 38.93 -27.76
C ALA A 132 -24.25 39.14 -29.25
N LYS A 133 -25.33 39.17 -30.05
CA LYS A 133 -25.33 39.60 -31.45
C LYS A 133 -24.77 41.02 -31.51
N GLN A 134 -23.74 41.19 -32.33
CA GLN A 134 -23.29 42.47 -32.85
C GLN A 134 -23.80 42.60 -34.29
#